data_AF-A0A382H3N8-F1
#
_entry.id   AF-A0A382H3N8-F1
#
_cell.length_a   1.000
_cell.length_b   1.000
_cell.length_c   1.000
_cell.angle_alpha   90.00
_cell.angle_beta   90.00
_cell.angle_gamma   90.00
#
_symmetry.space_group_name_H-M   'P 1'
#
loop_
_entity.id
_entity.type
_entity.pdbx_description
1 polymer ?
#
loop_
_entity_poly.entity_id
_entity_poly.type
_entity_poly.pdbx_seq_one_letter_code
_entity_poly.pdbx_strand_id
1 'polypeptide(L)'
;ERVEEAKKRLELVHVVMNPGDALYFHANLLHASAANNSDKSRWAMICCYNAAANDPYEDSHHPRYTKLEKVEDERVLEVGRDDANRSRVAFADLVADDESAKSLAETEV
;
A
#
# COMPACT_ATOMS: atom_id res chain seq x y z
N GLU A 1 -17.21 -10.35 21.18
CA GLU A 1 -18.14 -11.47 20.97
C GLU A 1 -18.04 -12.06 19.56
N ARG A 2 -18.50 -11.39 18.49
CA ARG A 2 -18.51 -11.94 17.10
C ARG A 2 -17.15 -12.47 16.59
N VAL A 3 -16.07 -11.74 16.84
CA VAL A 3 -14.70 -12.16 16.46
C VAL A 3 -14.26 -13.41 17.22
N GLU A 4 -14.60 -13.52 18.51
CA GLU A 4 -14.25 -14.68 19.32
C GLU A 4 -15.00 -15.94 18.88
N GLU A 5 -16.26 -15.81 18.47
CA GLU A 5 -16.99 -16.93 17.85
C GLU A 5 -16.40 -17.34 16.50
N ALA A 6 -15.95 -16.37 15.69
CA ALA A 6 -15.30 -16.65 14.40
C ALA A 6 -13.99 -17.43 14.59
N LYS A 7 -13.16 -17.08 15.58
CA LYS A 7 -11.90 -17.78 15.92
C LYS A 7 -12.09 -19.26 16.30
N LYS A 8 -13.28 -19.66 16.77
CA LYS A 8 -13.58 -21.07 17.09
C LYS A 8 -13.77 -21.93 15.85
N ARG A 9 -14.01 -21.31 14.68
CA ARG A 9 -14.42 -21.99 13.44
C ARG A 9 -13.48 -21.71 12.27
N LEU A 10 -12.83 -20.55 12.27
CA LEU A 10 -11.91 -20.10 11.24
C LEU A 10 -10.47 -20.17 11.76
N GLU A 11 -9.58 -20.65 10.92
CA GLU A 11 -8.15 -20.65 11.21
C GLU A 11 -7.61 -19.22 11.31
N LEU A 12 -6.80 -18.97 12.34
CA LEU A 12 -6.03 -17.74 12.46
C LEU A 12 -4.64 -17.97 11.86
N VAL A 13 -4.38 -17.33 10.72
CA VAL A 13 -3.07 -17.36 10.06
C VAL A 13 -2.32 -16.06 10.33
N HIS A 14 -1.12 -16.17 10.89
CA HIS A 14 -0.22 -15.02 11.07
C HIS A 14 0.67 -14.85 9.84
N VAL A 15 0.53 -13.72 9.15
CA VAL A 15 1.39 -13.35 8.03
C VAL A 15 2.58 -12.55 8.55
N VAL A 16 3.73 -13.20 8.67
CA VAL A 16 5.01 -12.56 9.02
C VAL A 16 5.68 -12.12 7.74
N MET A 17 6.11 -10.86 7.66
CA MET A 17 6.61 -10.23 6.44
C MET A 17 7.91 -9.46 6.71
N ASN A 18 8.81 -9.49 5.75
CA ASN A 18 10.01 -8.66 5.69
C ASN A 18 9.75 -7.37 4.89
N PRO A 19 10.59 -6.34 5.03
CA PRO A 19 10.54 -5.17 4.15
C PRO A 19 10.60 -5.59 2.67
N GLY A 20 9.67 -5.09 1.87
CA GLY A 20 9.55 -5.43 0.45
C GLY A 20 8.59 -6.57 0.12
N ASP A 21 8.16 -7.37 1.10
CA ASP A 21 7.15 -8.41 0.87
C ASP A 21 5.78 -7.79 0.54
N ALA A 22 5.00 -8.51 -0.28
CA ALA A 22 3.64 -8.13 -0.64
C ALA A 22 2.63 -9.19 -0.17
N LEU A 23 1.50 -8.73 0.35
CA LEU A 23 0.37 -9.57 0.73
C LEU A 23 -0.85 -9.22 -0.14
N TYR A 24 -1.34 -10.20 -0.88
CA TYR A 24 -2.59 -10.10 -1.64
C TYR A 24 -3.67 -10.92 -0.94
N PHE A 25 -4.79 -10.28 -0.64
CA PHE A 25 -5.94 -10.96 -0.06
C PHE A 25 -7.25 -10.29 -0.52
N HIS A 26 -8.32 -11.06 -0.50
CA HIS A 26 -9.64 -10.57 -0.85
C HIS A 26 -10.17 -9.63 0.25
N ALA A 27 -10.78 -8.49 -0.12
CA ALA A 27 -11.22 -7.48 0.86
C ALA A 27 -12.24 -8.01 1.89
N ASN A 28 -13.03 -9.03 1.52
CA ASN A 28 -13.99 -9.68 2.42
C ASN A 28 -13.37 -10.77 3.34
N LEU A 29 -12.07 -11.07 3.22
CA LEU A 29 -11.40 -11.95 4.16
C LEU A 29 -11.43 -11.29 5.54
N LEU A 30 -11.79 -12.02 6.60
CA LEU A 30 -11.69 -11.48 7.95
C LEU A 30 -10.21 -11.32 8.30
N HIS A 31 -9.74 -10.08 8.42
CA HIS A 31 -8.34 -9.76 8.66
C HIS A 31 -8.22 -8.68 9.72
N ALA A 32 -7.09 -8.68 10.44
CA ALA A 32 -6.78 -7.67 11.44
C ALA A 32 -5.28 -7.57 11.65
N SER A 33 -4.83 -6.40 12.13
CA SER A 33 -3.49 -6.23 12.68
C SER A 33 -3.56 -6.15 14.20
N ALA A 34 -2.63 -6.81 14.89
CA ALA A 34 -2.42 -6.56 16.31
C ALA A 34 -1.84 -5.15 16.54
N ALA A 35 -2.01 -4.64 17.77
CA ALA A 35 -1.37 -3.42 18.23
C ALA A 35 0.16 -3.50 18.04
N ASN A 36 0.77 -2.40 17.57
CA ASN A 36 2.21 -2.32 17.47
C ASN A 36 2.78 -1.91 18.83
N ASN A 37 3.39 -2.85 19.54
CA ASN A 37 4.02 -2.63 20.85
C ASN A 37 5.55 -2.49 20.77
N SER A 38 6.10 -2.34 19.56
CA SER A 38 7.54 -2.12 19.36
C SER A 38 7.90 -0.64 19.38
N ASP A 39 9.19 -0.35 19.48
CA ASP A 39 9.77 0.98 19.34
C ASP A 39 9.87 1.46 17.88
N LYS A 40 9.54 0.59 16.91
CA LYS A 40 9.62 0.87 15.48
C LYS A 40 8.24 1.11 14.88
N SER A 41 8.13 2.10 14.00
CA SER A 41 6.94 2.27 13.17
C SER A 41 6.82 1.12 12.16
N ARG A 42 5.61 0.59 12.01
CA ARG A 42 5.26 -0.39 10.97
C ARG A 42 4.56 0.35 9.83
N TRP A 43 5.27 0.56 8.74
CA TRP A 43 4.74 1.18 7.52
C TRP A 43 4.25 0.13 6.54
N ALA A 44 3.11 0.39 5.92
CA ALA A 44 2.56 -0.44 4.85
C ALA A 44 1.93 0.46 3.79
N MET A 45 2.15 0.14 2.52
CA MET A 45 1.44 0.74 1.40
C MET A 45 0.27 -0.18 1.04
N ILE A 46 -0.95 0.36 1.10
CA ILE A 46 -2.17 -0.40 0.81
C ILE A 46 -2.72 0.05 -0.54
N CYS A 47 -2.74 -0.85 -1.51
CA CYS A 47 -3.36 -0.65 -2.80
C CYS A 47 -4.64 -1.50 -2.89
N CYS A 48 -5.79 -0.84 -3.01
CA CYS A 48 -7.07 -1.51 -3.18
C CYS A 48 -7.45 -1.55 -4.66
N TYR A 49 -7.78 -2.74 -5.16
CA TYR A 49 -8.17 -2.94 -6.54
C TYR A 49 -9.65 -3.32 -6.61
N ASN A 50 -10.35 -2.74 -7.59
CA ASN A 50 -11.72 -3.07 -7.89
C ASN A 50 -11.92 -3.13 -9.40
N ALA A 51 -12.80 -4.00 -9.87
CA ALA A 51 -13.16 -4.06 -11.28
C ALA A 51 -13.92 -2.80 -11.70
N ALA A 52 -13.65 -2.27 -12.89
CA ALA A 52 -14.38 -1.13 -13.44
C ALA A 52 -15.90 -1.36 -13.52
N ALA A 53 -16.32 -2.62 -13.70
CA ALA A 53 -17.72 -3.01 -13.74
C ALA A 53 -18.39 -3.09 -12.35
N ASN A 54 -17.60 -3.08 -11.27
CA ASN A 54 -18.11 -3.11 -9.90
C ASN A 54 -18.17 -1.69 -9.33
N ASP A 55 -18.91 -0.82 -10.03
CA ASP A 55 -19.11 0.56 -9.59
C ASP A 55 -20.01 0.59 -8.33
N PRO A 56 -19.76 1.47 -7.34
CA PRO A 56 -20.58 1.56 -6.15
C PRO A 56 -22.08 1.73 -6.48
N TYR A 57 -22.94 1.01 -5.78
CA TYR A 57 -24.38 1.17 -5.96
C TYR A 57 -24.86 2.56 -5.52
N GLU A 58 -24.34 3.09 -4.41
CA GLU A 58 -24.72 4.37 -3.82
C GLU A 58 -23.55 5.35 -3.81
N ASP A 59 -23.86 6.64 -3.94
CA ASP A 59 -22.86 7.71 -3.80
C ASP A 59 -22.37 7.79 -2.35
N SER A 60 -21.04 7.84 -2.18
CA SER A 60 -20.41 7.88 -0.87
C SER A 60 -19.06 8.60 -0.94
N HIS A 61 -18.27 8.52 0.14
CA HIS A 61 -16.89 9.02 0.16
C HIS A 61 -15.97 8.27 -0.82
N HIS A 62 -16.32 7.04 -1.22
CA HIS A 62 -15.54 6.30 -2.19
C HIS A 62 -15.88 6.75 -3.61
N PRO A 63 -14.87 7.14 -4.42
CA PRO A 63 -15.12 7.59 -5.77
C PRO A 63 -15.68 6.46 -6.63
N ARG A 64 -16.56 6.82 -7.56
CA ARG A 64 -16.97 5.94 -8.68
C ARG A 64 -15.79 5.68 -9.59
N TYR A 65 -15.94 4.68 -10.46
CA TYR A 65 -14.94 4.39 -11.48
C TYR A 65 -14.69 5.61 -12.35
N THR A 66 -13.43 6.03 -12.40
CA THR A 66 -12.91 7.02 -13.35
C THR A 66 -12.00 6.30 -14.33
N LYS A 67 -12.33 6.35 -15.61
CA LYS A 67 -11.49 5.76 -16.66
C LYS A 67 -10.15 6.48 -16.70
N LEU A 68 -9.07 5.72 -16.54
CA LEU A 68 -7.72 6.22 -16.72
C LEU A 68 -7.37 6.20 -18.21
N GLU A 69 -6.99 7.36 -18.74
CA GLU A 69 -6.43 7.46 -20.08
C GLU A 69 -4.93 7.17 -20.01
N LYS A 70 -4.48 6.20 -20.80
CA LYS A 70 -3.06 5.87 -20.87
C LYS A 70 -2.33 7.02 -21.55
N VAL A 71 -1.23 7.45 -20.93
CA VAL A 71 -0.31 8.46 -21.45
C VAL A 71 1.03 7.79 -21.78
N GLU A 72 1.85 8.46 -22.58
CA GLU A 72 3.22 8.04 -22.85
C GLU A 72 4.08 8.16 -21.57
N ASP A 73 5.16 7.36 -21.50
CA ASP A 73 6.00 7.24 -20.30
C ASP A 73 6.62 8.58 -19.87
N GLU A 74 6.95 9.45 -20.84
CA GLU A 74 7.50 10.79 -20.61
C GLU A 74 6.58 11.66 -19.74
N ARG A 75 5.27 11.39 -19.76
CA ARG A 75 4.28 12.18 -19.02
C ARG A 75 4.49 12.09 -17.51
N VAL A 76 5.04 10.98 -17.02
CA VAL A 76 5.38 10.81 -15.59
C VAL A 76 6.42 11.85 -15.16
N LEU A 77 7.46 12.06 -15.98
CA LEU A 77 8.53 13.00 -15.69
C LEU A 77 8.05 14.45 -15.77
N GLU A 78 7.23 14.77 -16.77
CA GLU A 78 6.64 16.12 -16.92
C GLU A 78 5.80 16.49 -15.71
N VAL A 79 4.84 15.62 -15.33
CA VAL A 79 3.94 15.89 -14.20
C VAL A 79 4.71 15.94 -12.88
N GLY A 80 5.68 15.04 -12.67
CA GLY A 80 6.50 15.02 -11.46
C GLY A 80 7.34 16.30 -11.28
N ARG A 81 7.95 16.82 -12.37
CA ARG A 81 8.70 18.08 -12.34
C ARG A 81 7.80 19.28 -12.08
N ASP A 82 6.64 19.33 -12.75
CA ASP A 82 5.66 20.39 -12.55
C ASP A 82 5.13 20.42 -11.11
N ASP A 83 4.86 19.24 -10.54
CA ASP A 83 4.41 19.14 -9.15
C ASP A 83 5.51 19.55 -8.17
N ALA A 84 6.75 19.09 -8.35
CA ALA A 84 7.89 19.52 -7.52
C ALA A 84 8.12 21.05 -7.56
N ASN A 85 7.87 21.70 -8.70
CA ASN A 85 7.95 23.15 -8.83
C ASN A 85 6.77 23.90 -8.17
N ARG A 86 5.59 23.28 -8.13
CA ARG A 86 4.36 23.89 -7.57
C ARG A 86 4.18 23.62 -6.09
N SER A 87 4.62 22.45 -5.63
CA SER A 87 4.48 22.04 -4.24
C SER A 87 5.45 22.87 -3.39
N ARG A 88 5.00 23.30 -2.21
CA ARG A 88 5.86 23.88 -1.17
C ARG A 88 6.39 22.83 -0.21
N VAL A 89 6.30 21.56 -0.60
CA VAL A 89 6.71 20.40 0.20
C VAL A 89 7.95 19.82 -0.45
N ALA A 90 9.02 19.70 0.33
CA ALA A 90 10.19 18.94 -0.10
C ALA A 90 9.76 17.48 -0.29
N PHE A 91 9.81 17.00 -1.54
CA PHE A 91 9.71 15.58 -1.80
C PHE A 91 11.00 14.90 -1.34
N ALA A 92 10.87 13.74 -0.72
CA ALA A 92 12.04 12.91 -0.42
C ALA A 92 12.70 12.53 -1.75
N ASP A 93 13.99 12.84 -1.91
CA ASP A 93 14.76 12.38 -3.04
C ASP A 93 15.19 10.95 -2.74
N LEU A 94 14.31 9.99 -3.06
CA LEU A 94 14.58 8.57 -2.84
C LEU A 94 15.76 8.04 -3.68
N VAL A 95 16.39 8.85 -4.55
CA VAL A 95 17.62 8.43 -5.22
C VAL A 95 18.84 8.93 -4.46
N ALA A 96 18.81 10.18 -3.98
CA ALA A 96 19.89 10.74 -3.17
C ALA A 96 19.88 10.23 -1.71
N ASP A 97 18.70 10.11 -1.12
CA ASP A 97 18.48 9.90 0.32
C ASP A 97 18.09 8.46 0.67
N ASP A 98 17.87 7.57 -0.31
CA ASP A 98 17.51 6.18 -0.02
C ASP A 98 18.74 5.35 0.40
N GLU A 99 18.69 4.91 1.65
CA GLU A 99 19.65 3.96 2.23
C GLU A 99 19.03 2.57 2.44
N SER A 100 17.73 2.40 2.17
CA SER A 100 16.97 1.20 2.57
C SER A 100 17.43 -0.07 1.84
N ALA A 101 17.92 0.05 0.60
CA ALA A 101 18.44 -1.08 -0.17
C ALA A 101 19.96 -1.31 -0.02
N LYS A 102 20.71 -0.38 0.58
CA LYS A 102 22.18 -0.51 0.73
C LYS A 102 22.58 -1.59 1.75
N SER A 103 21.71 -1.89 2.71
CA SER A 103 21.94 -2.93 3.73
C SER A 103 21.79 -4.36 3.23
N LEU A 104 21.19 -4.58 2.04
CA LEU A 104 21.04 -5.92 1.45
C LEU A 104 22.29 -6.40 0.69
N ALA A 105 23.24 -5.50 0.41
CA ALA A 105 24.47 -5.83 -0.31
C ALA A 105 25.58 -6.43 0.57
N GLU A 106 25.44 -6.41 1.90
CA GLU A 106 26.48 -6.90 2.83
C GLU A 106 26.37 -8.40 3.18
N THR A 107 25.51 -9.16 2.49
CA THR A 107 25.45 -10.63 2.64
C THR A 107 25.89 -11.32 1.36
N GLU A 108 27.15 -11.12 0.95
CA GLU A 108 27.86 -12.09 0.12
C GLU A 108 28.89 -12.82 0.99
N VAL A 109 28.83 -14.16 0.94
CA VAL A 109 29.68 -15.13 1.64
C VAL A 109 31.08 -15.15 1.04
#